data_AF-A0A818VRQ2-F1
#
_entry.id   AF-A0A818VRQ2-F1
#
_cell.length_a   1.000
_cell.length_b   1.000
_cell.length_c   1.000
_cell.angle_alpha   90.00
_cell.angle_beta   90.00
_cell.angle_gamma   90.00
#
_symmetry.space_group_name_H-M   'P 1'
#
loop_
_entity.id
_entity.type
_entity.pdbx_description
1 polymer ?
#
loop_
_entity_poly.entity_id
_entity_poly.type
_entity_poly.pdbx_seq_one_letter_code
_entity_poly.pdbx_strand_id
1 'polypeptide(L)'
;MSTHVYTTKFNPTDVQIKTWSVQRALDPLVVEVTSLISEQPSNIKKGRSKQAHQLVENVIQATENFINKAGEIAHENPHMRNDLLQSMKEVKRAGDEMVVLSREFADDSCSKIKREKMINAARALLTSVTHLLILADLVDVQTILKSIRLVEDDLQHIYNASNQEELIHYYKQYGKDINDLNHHTQRRQQDLVDRTEQENLATARATLKRSSMMLFTSSKTYLRHPEIPSARENRDFIHNQLRHTVKMISSITQGQFETSTYNSSLNTIGDLTRALNEFDNIIMMKPQKFNEQIIRPQLEGRLEDIISGAALLADSLSTREDRRDKIVQECNSVRQALQELLDEYIKYSKKKSSDENVNEKIQLMQTKTRDLRKQVMKQSSI
;
A
#
# COMPACT_ATOMS: atom_id res chain seq x y z
N MET A 1 13.38 -27.17 -15.33
CA MET A 1 14.33 -26.24 -14.70
C MET A 1 14.36 -24.96 -15.52
N SER A 2 13.66 -23.92 -15.08
CA SER A 2 13.73 -22.59 -15.70
C SER A 2 13.80 -21.57 -14.56
N THR A 3 15.02 -21.16 -14.23
CA THR A 3 15.33 -20.12 -13.25
C THR A 3 15.12 -18.76 -13.92
N HIS A 4 13.95 -18.14 -13.72
CA HIS A 4 13.77 -16.73 -14.04
C HIS A 4 14.51 -15.89 -13.00
N VAL A 5 15.70 -15.42 -13.38
CA VAL A 5 16.46 -14.42 -12.64
C VAL A 5 15.82 -13.06 -12.93
N TYR A 6 15.01 -12.55 -12.00
CA TYR A 6 14.51 -11.19 -12.04
C TYR A 6 15.62 -10.23 -11.60
N THR A 7 16.42 -9.74 -12.55
CA THR A 7 17.29 -8.58 -12.34
C THR A 7 16.47 -7.30 -12.52
N THR A 8 15.86 -6.80 -11.46
CA THR A 8 15.29 -5.45 -11.42
C THR A 8 16.36 -4.46 -10.94
N LYS A 9 16.79 -3.56 -11.84
CA LYS A 9 17.64 -2.42 -11.48
C LYS A 9 16.89 -1.53 -10.48
N PHE A 10 17.43 -1.39 -9.28
CA PHE A 10 16.91 -0.58 -8.18
C PHE A 10 17.00 0.92 -8.51
N ASN A 11 15.88 1.66 -8.38
CA ASN A 11 15.81 3.11 -8.54
C ASN A 11 15.33 3.75 -7.21
N PRO A 12 16.17 4.49 -6.47
CA PRO A 12 15.86 4.99 -5.12
C PRO A 12 14.66 5.96 -5.05
N THR A 13 14.29 6.60 -6.16
CA THR A 13 13.17 7.55 -6.23
C THR A 13 11.80 6.91 -6.51
N ASP A 14 11.75 5.61 -6.87
CA ASP A 14 10.51 4.89 -7.20
C ASP A 14 10.02 3.96 -6.08
N VAL A 15 10.76 3.82 -4.98
CA VAL A 15 10.36 2.89 -3.91
C VAL A 15 9.40 3.59 -2.95
N GLN A 16 8.09 3.41 -3.18
CA GLN A 16 7.08 3.71 -2.17
C GLN A 16 7.31 2.80 -0.96
N ILE A 17 7.70 3.39 0.17
CA ILE A 17 7.78 2.70 1.46
C ILE A 17 6.35 2.34 1.88
N LYS A 18 6.03 1.04 1.90
CA LYS A 18 4.68 0.54 2.23
C LYS A 18 4.51 0.10 3.68
N THR A 19 5.54 0.23 4.51
CA THR A 19 5.61 -0.39 5.85
C THR A 19 6.01 0.61 6.92
N TRP A 20 5.28 0.58 8.04
CA TRP A 20 5.53 1.42 9.21
C TRP A 20 6.91 1.21 9.81
N SER A 21 7.41 -0.02 9.85
CA SER A 21 8.73 -0.31 10.41
C SER A 21 9.85 0.42 9.66
N VAL A 22 9.83 0.39 8.32
CA VAL A 22 10.79 1.13 7.49
C VAL A 22 10.57 2.64 7.63
N GLN A 23 9.32 3.11 7.60
CA GLN A 23 9.02 4.54 7.71
C GLN A 23 9.48 5.12 9.06
N ARG A 24 9.15 4.45 10.18
CA ARG A 24 9.57 4.86 11.53
C ARG A 24 11.08 4.83 11.73
N ALA A 25 11.78 3.91 11.06
CA ALA A 25 13.24 3.86 11.08
C ALA A 25 13.86 5.05 10.32
N LEU A 26 13.21 5.52 9.25
CA LEU A 26 13.71 6.61 8.41
C LEU A 26 13.31 8.00 8.92
N ASP A 27 12.13 8.17 9.51
CA ASP A 27 11.61 9.44 10.02
C ASP A 27 12.64 10.27 10.83
N PRO A 28 13.30 9.74 11.88
CA PRO A 28 14.28 10.52 12.64
C PRO A 28 15.48 10.94 11.79
N LEU A 29 15.93 10.08 10.87
CA LEU A 29 17.07 10.35 10.00
C LEU A 29 16.74 11.44 8.97
N VAL A 30 15.54 11.41 8.40
CA VAL A 30 15.05 12.44 7.47
C VAL A 30 14.93 13.78 8.18
N VAL A 31 14.38 13.82 9.39
CA VAL A 31 14.28 15.06 10.18
C VAL A 31 15.66 15.62 10.51
N GLU A 32 16.61 14.79 10.90
CA GLU A 32 17.97 15.22 11.23
C GLU A 32 18.71 15.77 10.01
N VAL A 33 18.66 15.07 8.87
CA VAL A 33 19.24 15.55 7.60
C VAL A 33 18.57 16.83 7.12
N THR A 34 17.23 16.92 7.22
CA THR A 34 16.48 18.13 6.82
C THR A 34 16.80 19.32 7.73
N SER A 35 16.97 19.09 9.04
CA SER A 35 17.38 20.11 9.99
C SER A 35 18.80 20.62 9.72
N LEU A 36 19.72 19.77 9.23
CA LEU A 36 21.07 20.19 8.84
C LEU A 36 21.06 21.09 7.59
N ILE A 37 20.08 20.90 6.70
CA ILE A 37 19.89 21.68 5.46
C ILE A 37 19.21 23.02 5.73
N SER A 38 18.36 23.11 6.77
CA SER A 38 17.65 24.35 7.09
C SER A 38 18.62 25.52 7.32
N GLU A 39 18.39 26.62 6.59
CA GLU A 39 19.12 27.89 6.76
C GLU A 39 18.52 28.75 7.87
N GLN A 40 17.37 28.37 8.43
CA GLN A 40 16.78 29.12 9.54
C GLN A 40 17.59 28.89 10.82
N PRO A 41 18.14 29.96 11.44
CA PRO A 41 18.79 29.83 12.72
C PRO A 41 17.77 29.34 13.75
N SER A 42 18.11 28.27 14.47
CA SER A 42 17.26 27.78 15.56
C SER A 42 17.04 28.89 16.60
N ASN A 43 15.79 29.15 17.00
CA ASN A 43 15.43 30.05 18.11
C ASN A 43 15.90 29.53 19.50
N ILE A 44 16.63 28.41 19.53
CA ILE A 44 17.20 27.81 20.73
C ILE A 44 18.40 28.65 21.18
N LYS A 45 18.43 28.99 22.48
CA LYS A 45 19.55 29.71 23.11
C LYS A 45 20.89 29.05 22.70
N LYS A 46 21.73 29.81 21.99
CA LYS A 46 23.07 29.39 21.59
C LYS A 46 23.89 29.03 22.84
N GLY A 47 24.62 27.92 22.81
CA GLY A 47 25.51 27.48 23.91
C GLY A 47 25.17 26.13 24.57
N ARG A 48 24.18 25.36 24.07
CA ARG A 48 23.85 24.00 24.56
C ARG A 48 23.99 22.89 23.51
N SER A 49 24.66 23.16 22.39
CA SER A 49 24.89 22.12 21.37
C SER A 49 25.85 21.06 21.93
N LYS A 50 25.57 19.78 21.69
CA LYS A 50 26.54 18.69 21.97
C LYS A 50 27.85 19.02 21.23
N GLN A 51 29.00 18.65 21.80
CA GLN A 51 30.29 18.81 21.11
C GLN A 51 30.22 18.12 19.74
N ALA A 52 30.66 18.80 18.68
CA ALA A 52 30.56 18.29 17.31
C ALA A 52 31.24 16.91 17.17
N HIS A 53 32.40 16.71 17.81
CA HIS A 53 33.08 15.42 17.84
C HIS A 53 32.26 14.31 18.53
N GLN A 54 31.44 14.63 19.54
CA GLN A 54 30.53 13.65 20.15
C GLN A 54 29.40 13.23 19.20
N LEU A 55 28.93 14.13 18.32
CA LEU A 55 27.94 13.78 17.30
C LEU A 55 28.54 12.83 16.27
N VAL A 56 29.78 13.06 15.84
CA VAL A 56 30.51 12.16 14.95
C VAL A 56 30.63 10.76 15.56
N GLU A 57 30.99 10.67 16.85
CA GLU A 57 31.12 9.38 17.53
C GLU A 57 29.80 8.61 17.57
N ASN A 58 28.68 9.32 17.80
CA ASN A 58 27.36 8.69 17.76
C ASN A 58 27.03 8.13 16.36
N VAL A 59 27.44 8.82 15.28
CA VAL A 59 27.23 8.36 13.90
C VAL A 59 28.04 7.08 13.62
N ILE A 60 29.29 7.01 14.10
CA ILE A 60 30.13 5.81 13.99
C ILE A 60 29.41 4.64 14.67
N GLN A 61 29.07 4.81 15.94
CA GLN A 61 28.44 3.75 16.73
C GLN A 61 27.10 3.31 16.16
N ALA A 62 26.26 4.26 15.70
CA ALA A 62 24.97 3.95 15.09
C ALA A 62 25.13 3.17 13.78
N THR A 63 26.09 3.57 12.93
CA THR A 63 26.37 2.90 11.65
C THR A 63 26.88 1.48 11.88
N GLU A 64 27.81 1.29 12.82
CA GLU A 64 28.33 -0.03 13.18
C GLU A 64 27.24 -0.95 13.75
N ASN A 65 26.43 -0.45 14.69
CA ASN A 65 25.31 -1.21 15.24
C ASN A 65 24.30 -1.63 14.17
N PHE A 66 23.99 -0.72 13.25
CA PHE A 66 23.08 -0.97 12.13
C PHE A 66 23.62 -2.07 11.20
N ILE A 67 24.90 -1.99 10.83
CA ILE A 67 25.57 -3.01 10.01
C ILE A 67 25.62 -4.36 10.74
N ASN A 68 25.95 -4.38 12.03
CA ASN A 68 26.01 -5.61 12.82
C ASN A 68 24.65 -6.31 12.84
N LYS A 69 23.57 -5.55 13.07
CA LYS A 69 22.21 -6.11 13.05
C LYS A 69 21.80 -6.63 11.66
N ALA A 70 22.16 -5.92 10.59
CA ALA A 70 21.95 -6.39 9.22
C ALA A 70 22.76 -7.67 8.92
N GLY A 71 23.95 -7.81 9.50
CA GLY A 71 24.78 -9.01 9.39
C GLY A 71 24.14 -10.25 10.00
N GLU A 72 23.47 -10.12 11.15
CA GLU A 72 22.68 -11.20 11.76
C GLU A 72 21.55 -11.65 10.81
N ILE A 73 20.79 -10.70 10.27
CA ILE A 73 19.70 -10.97 9.33
C ILE A 73 20.22 -11.67 8.06
N ALA A 74 21.36 -11.23 7.53
CA ALA A 74 21.98 -11.83 6.35
C ALA A 74 22.47 -13.27 6.60
N HIS A 75 22.87 -13.59 7.83
CA HIS A 75 23.26 -14.95 8.22
C HIS A 75 22.05 -15.89 8.25
N GLU A 76 20.94 -15.43 8.82
CA GLU A 76 19.67 -16.18 8.90
C GLU A 76 19.00 -16.36 7.53
N ASN A 77 19.36 -15.54 6.54
CA ASN A 77 18.70 -15.52 5.23
C ASN A 77 19.68 -15.76 4.05
N PRO A 78 20.14 -17.00 3.83
CA PRO A 78 21.15 -17.33 2.81
C PRO A 78 20.81 -16.87 1.38
N HIS A 79 19.54 -16.93 1.02
CA HIS A 79 19.02 -16.55 -0.30
C HIS A 79 19.17 -15.06 -0.66
N MET A 80 19.21 -14.17 0.32
CA MET A 80 19.39 -12.72 0.12
C MET A 80 20.72 -12.21 0.69
N ARG A 81 21.56 -13.12 1.18
CA ARG A 81 22.80 -12.79 1.88
C ARG A 81 23.72 -11.91 1.05
N ASN A 82 23.89 -12.20 -0.25
CA ASN A 82 24.79 -11.42 -1.10
C ASN A 82 24.32 -9.99 -1.28
N ASP A 83 23.03 -9.78 -1.50
CA ASP A 83 22.43 -8.45 -1.69
C ASP A 83 22.51 -7.62 -0.41
N LEU A 84 22.20 -8.24 0.74
CA LEU A 84 22.34 -7.60 2.06
C LEU A 84 23.80 -7.24 2.34
N LEU A 85 24.75 -8.16 2.11
CA LEU A 85 26.19 -7.90 2.33
C LEU A 85 26.71 -6.79 1.41
N GLN A 86 26.23 -6.70 0.18
CA GLN A 86 26.61 -5.64 -0.74
C GLN A 86 26.08 -4.28 -0.26
N SER A 87 24.81 -4.21 0.12
CA SER A 87 24.20 -2.99 0.65
C SER A 87 24.84 -2.56 1.99
N MET A 88 25.21 -3.50 2.85
CA MET A 88 25.98 -3.23 4.08
C MET A 88 27.34 -2.59 3.79
N LYS A 89 28.05 -3.02 2.73
CA LYS A 89 29.32 -2.39 2.32
C LYS A 89 29.10 -0.96 1.85
N GLU A 90 27.99 -0.70 1.15
CA GLU A 90 27.63 0.66 0.71
C GLU A 90 27.33 1.58 1.88
N VAL A 91 26.54 1.10 2.86
CA VAL A 91 26.28 1.80 4.12
C VAL A 91 27.58 2.09 4.86
N LYS A 92 28.48 1.11 4.98
CA LYS A 92 29.78 1.30 5.63
C LYS A 92 30.59 2.40 4.94
N ARG A 93 30.74 2.32 3.62
CA ARG A 93 31.48 3.30 2.84
C ARG A 93 30.90 4.71 3.00
N ALA A 94 29.57 4.86 2.90
CA ALA A 94 28.92 6.15 3.08
C ALA A 94 29.04 6.68 4.52
N GLY A 95 29.03 5.78 5.51
CA GLY A 95 29.27 6.10 6.92
C GLY A 95 30.68 6.62 7.17
N ASP A 96 31.69 5.92 6.63
CA ASP A 96 33.09 6.33 6.74
C ASP A 96 33.33 7.72 6.12
N GLU A 97 32.74 7.98 4.94
CA GLU A 97 32.80 9.30 4.28
C GLU A 97 32.11 10.40 5.10
N MET A 98 30.92 10.12 5.66
CA MET A 98 30.20 11.03 6.54
C MET A 98 31.03 11.38 7.78
N VAL A 99 31.75 10.41 8.36
CA VAL A 99 32.61 10.61 9.54
C VAL A 99 33.78 11.54 9.22
N VAL A 100 34.46 11.32 8.09
CA VAL A 100 35.58 12.18 7.66
C VAL A 100 35.13 13.61 7.48
N LEU A 101 34.07 13.82 6.69
CA LEU A 101 33.58 15.17 6.36
C LEU A 101 32.96 15.87 7.58
N SER A 102 32.36 15.12 8.50
CA SER A 102 31.84 15.68 9.75
C SER A 102 32.96 16.13 10.70
N ARG A 103 34.10 15.41 10.75
CA ARG A 103 35.28 15.85 11.51
C ARG A 103 35.89 17.11 10.92
N GLU A 104 36.07 17.15 9.59
CA GLU A 104 36.58 18.35 8.91
C GLU A 104 35.72 19.59 9.16
N PHE A 105 34.39 19.41 9.20
CA PHE A 105 33.46 20.48 9.54
C PHE A 105 33.47 20.82 11.04
N ALA A 106 33.60 19.84 11.92
CA ALA A 106 33.71 20.06 13.37
C ALA A 106 34.93 20.92 13.73
N ASP A 107 36.05 20.71 13.02
CA ASP A 107 37.29 21.47 13.21
C ASP A 107 37.21 22.89 12.61
N ASP A 108 36.25 23.16 11.71
CA ASP A 108 36.06 24.44 11.01
C ASP A 108 34.57 24.73 10.73
N SER A 109 33.84 24.98 11.81
CA SER A 109 32.37 25.08 11.80
C SER A 109 31.80 26.30 11.04
N CYS A 110 32.64 27.24 10.62
CA CYS A 110 32.23 28.43 9.88
C CYS A 110 32.32 28.24 8.36
N SER A 111 32.94 27.16 7.89
CA SER A 111 33.13 26.88 6.47
C SER A 111 31.84 26.39 5.81
N LYS A 112 31.29 27.21 4.91
CA LYS A 112 30.11 26.84 4.09
C LYS A 112 30.38 25.65 3.18
N ILE A 113 31.58 25.56 2.60
CA ILE A 113 31.97 24.47 1.69
C ILE A 113 32.03 23.14 2.45
N LYS A 114 32.63 23.11 3.64
CA LYS A 114 32.70 21.89 4.47
C LYS A 114 31.32 21.47 4.96
N ARG A 115 30.46 22.43 5.33
CA ARG A 115 29.05 22.16 5.67
C ARG A 115 28.32 21.50 4.50
N GLU A 116 28.46 22.02 3.29
CA GLU A 116 27.81 21.48 2.09
C GLU A 116 28.28 20.04 1.78
N LYS A 117 29.60 19.79 1.83
CA LYS A 117 30.15 18.44 1.66
C LYS A 117 29.60 17.44 2.69
N MET A 118 29.56 17.84 3.96
CA MET A 118 28.98 17.02 5.03
C MET A 118 27.49 16.73 4.78
N ILE A 119 26.70 17.71 4.36
CA ILE A 119 25.27 17.51 4.01
C ILE A 119 25.12 16.50 2.88
N ASN A 120 25.96 16.56 1.85
CA ASN A 120 25.91 15.61 0.74
C ASN A 120 26.26 14.19 1.18
N ALA A 121 27.25 14.01 2.06
CA ALA A 121 27.57 12.72 2.65
C ALA A 121 26.44 12.18 3.54
N ALA A 122 25.78 13.04 4.31
CA ALA A 122 24.61 12.66 5.12
C ALA A 122 23.45 12.15 4.24
N ARG A 123 23.19 12.79 3.09
CA ARG A 123 22.20 12.32 2.11
C ARG A 123 22.58 10.98 1.49
N ALA A 124 23.85 10.78 1.15
CA ALA A 124 24.35 9.52 0.61
C ALA A 124 24.22 8.36 1.62
N LEU A 125 24.52 8.63 2.90
CA LEU A 125 24.33 7.68 3.99
C LEU A 125 22.84 7.34 4.17
N LEU A 126 21.95 8.34 4.22
CA LEU A 126 20.50 8.13 4.32
C LEU A 126 19.97 7.27 3.16
N THR A 127 20.42 7.53 1.94
CA THR A 127 20.05 6.73 0.75
C THR A 127 20.50 5.28 0.89
N SER A 128 21.73 5.04 1.34
CA SER A 128 22.27 3.69 1.54
C SER A 128 21.54 2.94 2.66
N VAL A 129 21.22 3.62 3.77
CA VAL A 129 20.44 3.05 4.89
C VAL A 129 19.02 2.71 4.45
N THR A 130 18.40 3.58 3.64
CA THR A 130 17.06 3.37 3.09
C THR A 130 17.02 2.12 2.20
N HIS A 131 18.02 1.99 1.31
CA HIS A 131 18.17 0.79 0.49
C HIS A 131 18.32 -0.48 1.33
N LEU A 132 19.13 -0.47 2.39
CA LEU A 132 19.29 -1.64 3.26
C LEU A 132 18.00 -1.99 4.02
N LEU A 133 17.24 -0.99 4.48
CA LEU A 133 15.94 -1.21 5.13
C LEU A 133 14.90 -1.80 4.17
N ILE A 134 14.89 -1.36 2.90
CA ILE A 134 14.03 -1.93 1.87
C ILE A 134 14.41 -3.39 1.59
N LEU A 135 15.70 -3.71 1.53
CA LEU A 135 16.15 -5.10 1.37
C LEU A 135 15.76 -5.96 2.58
N ALA A 136 15.83 -5.41 3.79
CA ALA A 136 15.36 -6.09 4.99
C ALA A 136 13.84 -6.37 4.94
N ASP A 137 13.02 -5.42 4.49
CA ASP A 137 11.58 -5.64 4.27
C ASP A 137 11.32 -6.77 3.24
N LEU A 138 12.12 -6.79 2.18
CA LEU A 138 12.01 -7.83 1.15
C LEU A 138 12.31 -9.23 1.70
N VAL A 139 13.16 -9.38 2.71
CA VAL A 139 13.39 -10.65 3.40
C VAL A 139 12.10 -11.16 4.07
N ASP A 140 11.35 -10.28 4.74
CA ASP A 140 10.07 -10.63 5.35
C ASP A 140 9.04 -11.03 4.27
N VAL A 141 8.99 -10.30 3.17
CA VAL A 141 8.15 -10.64 1.99
C VAL A 141 8.51 -12.03 1.47
N GLN A 142 9.80 -12.33 1.25
CA GLN A 142 10.24 -13.65 0.77
C GLN A 142 9.89 -14.77 1.75
N THR A 143 9.95 -14.50 3.05
CA THR A 143 9.55 -15.45 4.10
C THR A 143 8.07 -15.80 4.00
N ILE A 144 7.21 -14.78 3.83
CA ILE A 144 5.77 -14.99 3.61
C ILE A 144 5.54 -15.78 2.31
N LEU A 145 6.21 -15.42 1.21
CA LEU A 145 6.05 -16.10 -0.08
C LEU A 145 6.46 -17.58 -0.03
N LYS A 146 7.50 -17.94 0.74
CA LYS A 146 7.86 -19.33 0.97
C LYS A 146 6.77 -20.08 1.72
N SER A 147 6.23 -19.48 2.79
CA SER A 147 5.14 -20.07 3.55
C SER A 147 3.86 -20.23 2.70
N ILE A 148 3.58 -19.27 1.81
CA ILE A 148 2.50 -19.37 0.81
C ILE A 148 2.69 -20.60 -0.09
N ARG A 149 3.90 -20.83 -0.63
CA ARG A 149 4.17 -21.98 -1.50
C ARG A 149 3.93 -23.31 -0.79
N LEU A 150 4.36 -23.44 0.47
CA LEU A 150 4.09 -24.63 1.27
C LEU A 150 2.59 -24.87 1.41
N VAL A 151 1.82 -23.82 1.72
CA VAL A 151 0.36 -23.90 1.82
C VAL A 151 -0.28 -24.24 0.46
N GLU A 152 0.20 -23.71 -0.66
CA GLU A 152 -0.29 -24.07 -2.00
C GLU A 152 -0.03 -25.55 -2.35
N ASP A 153 1.15 -26.05 -2.03
CA ASP A 153 1.54 -27.45 -2.22
C ASP A 153 0.66 -28.38 -1.35
N ASP A 154 0.45 -28.02 -0.08
CA ASP A 154 -0.43 -28.74 0.85
C ASP A 154 -1.88 -28.79 0.35
N LEU A 155 -2.41 -27.67 -0.16
CA LEU A 155 -3.75 -27.64 -0.75
C LEU A 155 -3.87 -28.62 -1.92
N GLN A 156 -2.82 -28.70 -2.76
CA GLN A 156 -2.78 -29.61 -3.89
C GLN A 156 -2.68 -31.08 -3.44
N HIS A 157 -1.92 -31.37 -2.38
CA HIS A 157 -1.86 -32.70 -1.77
C HIS A 157 -3.19 -33.12 -1.16
N ILE A 158 -3.86 -32.24 -0.42
CA ILE A 158 -5.21 -32.48 0.13
C ILE A 158 -6.22 -32.76 -0.99
N TYR A 159 -6.17 -31.98 -2.07
CA TYR A 159 -7.07 -32.14 -3.21
C TYR A 159 -6.89 -33.49 -3.92
N ASN A 160 -5.65 -33.94 -4.02
CA ASN A 160 -5.26 -35.18 -4.70
C ASN A 160 -5.24 -36.42 -3.79
N ALA A 161 -5.55 -36.28 -2.51
CA ALA A 161 -5.58 -37.41 -1.58
C ALA A 161 -6.52 -38.51 -2.11
N SER A 162 -6.05 -39.75 -2.14
CA SER A 162 -6.80 -40.88 -2.70
C SER A 162 -7.59 -41.66 -1.65
N ASN A 163 -7.28 -41.46 -0.37
CA ASN A 163 -7.90 -42.15 0.76
C ASN A 163 -7.92 -41.26 2.02
N GLN A 164 -8.67 -41.68 3.04
CA GLN A 164 -8.83 -40.91 4.27
C GLN A 164 -7.54 -40.79 5.11
N GLU A 165 -6.64 -41.78 5.02
CA GLU A 165 -5.39 -41.77 5.77
C GLU A 165 -4.45 -40.69 5.22
N GLU A 166 -4.27 -40.65 3.89
CA GLU A 166 -3.54 -39.58 3.19
C GLU A 166 -4.14 -38.21 3.48
N LEU A 167 -5.48 -38.08 3.43
CA LEU A 167 -6.14 -36.81 3.73
C LEU A 167 -5.80 -36.32 5.15
N ILE A 168 -5.85 -37.20 6.15
CA ILE A 168 -5.51 -36.84 7.54
C ILE A 168 -4.04 -36.47 7.66
N HIS A 169 -3.15 -37.20 6.97
CA HIS A 169 -1.72 -36.91 6.93
C HIS A 169 -1.43 -35.52 6.35
N TYR A 170 -1.91 -35.24 5.14
CA TYR A 170 -1.70 -33.94 4.49
C TYR A 170 -2.37 -32.80 5.24
N TYR A 171 -3.57 -33.01 5.79
CA TYR A 171 -4.25 -31.98 6.58
C TYR A 171 -3.50 -31.61 7.87
N LYS A 172 -2.80 -32.57 8.49
CA LYS A 172 -1.95 -32.30 9.66
C LYS A 172 -0.76 -31.42 9.32
N GLN A 173 -0.15 -31.61 8.14
CA GLN A 173 0.95 -30.78 7.66
C GLN A 173 0.44 -29.37 7.30
N TYR A 174 -0.64 -29.30 6.52
CA TYR A 174 -1.35 -28.05 6.21
C TYR A 174 -1.71 -27.23 7.43
N GLY A 175 -2.14 -27.88 8.53
CA GLY A 175 -2.45 -27.20 9.79
C GLY A 175 -1.25 -26.48 10.43
N LYS A 176 -0.02 -26.95 10.20
CA LYS A 176 1.19 -26.26 10.66
C LYS A 176 1.52 -25.10 9.73
N ASP A 177 1.56 -25.37 8.43
CA ASP A 177 2.03 -24.40 7.44
C ASP A 177 1.06 -23.22 7.30
N ILE A 178 -0.26 -23.45 7.46
CA ILE A 178 -1.26 -22.38 7.55
C ILE A 178 -1.12 -21.53 8.82
N ASN A 179 -0.69 -22.11 9.93
CA ASN A 179 -0.50 -21.39 11.19
C ASN A 179 0.73 -20.48 11.10
N ASP A 180 1.82 -20.98 10.51
CA ASP A 180 3.02 -20.20 10.23
C ASP A 180 2.71 -19.06 9.24
N LEU A 181 1.99 -19.35 8.15
CA LEU A 181 1.52 -18.33 7.22
C LEU A 181 0.67 -17.27 7.93
N ASN A 182 -0.25 -17.69 8.78
CA ASN A 182 -1.12 -16.80 9.54
C ASN A 182 -0.32 -15.89 10.49
N HIS A 183 0.75 -16.40 11.11
CA HIS A 183 1.64 -15.61 11.96
C HIS A 183 2.40 -14.55 11.15
N HIS A 184 3.04 -14.93 10.04
CA HIS A 184 3.78 -13.97 9.20
C HIS A 184 2.87 -12.91 8.58
N THR A 185 1.70 -13.31 8.06
CA THR A 185 0.73 -12.39 7.46
C THR A 185 0.07 -11.47 8.48
N GLN A 186 -0.08 -11.89 9.74
CA GLN A 186 -0.54 -11.01 10.82
C GLN A 186 0.44 -9.88 11.08
N ARG A 187 1.74 -10.20 11.16
CA ARG A 187 2.79 -9.20 11.35
C ARG A 187 2.81 -8.21 10.18
N ARG A 188 2.74 -8.73 8.94
CA ARG A 188 2.65 -7.89 7.73
C ARG A 188 1.41 -6.99 7.77
N GLN A 189 0.24 -7.53 8.11
CA GLN A 189 -1.00 -6.76 8.22
C GLN A 189 -0.87 -5.56 9.18
N GLN A 190 -0.23 -5.75 10.33
CA GLN A 190 -0.04 -4.68 11.31
C GLN A 190 0.97 -3.63 10.86
N ASP A 191 1.92 -4.02 10.02
CA ASP A 191 3.01 -3.17 9.56
C ASP A 191 2.71 -2.41 8.26
N LEU A 192 1.71 -2.83 7.47
CA LEU A 192 1.27 -2.12 6.27
C LEU A 192 0.78 -0.70 6.58
N VAL A 193 1.19 0.26 5.75
CA VAL A 193 0.76 1.66 5.83
C VAL A 193 -0.62 1.86 5.21
N ASP A 194 -0.90 1.20 4.08
CA ASP A 194 -2.18 1.32 3.39
C ASP A 194 -3.29 0.57 4.14
N ARG A 195 -4.33 1.31 4.51
CA ARG A 195 -5.45 0.78 5.30
C ARG A 195 -6.29 -0.22 4.50
N THR A 196 -6.44 -0.02 3.20
CA THR A 196 -7.19 -0.93 2.33
C THR A 196 -6.45 -2.25 2.17
N GLU A 197 -5.13 -2.24 1.92
CA GLU A 197 -4.28 -3.44 1.91
C GLU A 197 -4.35 -4.18 3.26
N GLN A 198 -4.34 -3.44 4.38
CA GLN A 198 -4.50 -4.01 5.73
C GLN A 198 -5.85 -4.72 5.93
N GLU A 199 -6.96 -4.09 5.54
CA GLU A 199 -8.32 -4.64 5.66
C GLU A 199 -8.53 -5.86 4.73
N ASN A 200 -7.99 -5.79 3.51
CA ASN A 200 -8.03 -6.90 2.57
C ASN A 200 -7.22 -8.10 3.06
N LEU A 201 -6.02 -7.87 3.61
CA LEU A 201 -5.20 -8.94 4.18
C LEU A 201 -5.89 -9.58 5.40
N ALA A 202 -6.55 -8.77 6.25
CA ALA A 202 -7.34 -9.27 7.36
C ALA A 202 -8.49 -10.19 6.89
N THR A 203 -9.20 -9.76 5.85
CA THR A 203 -10.32 -10.50 5.26
C THR A 203 -9.85 -11.81 4.63
N ALA A 204 -8.74 -11.79 3.88
CA ALA A 204 -8.14 -12.97 3.30
C ALA A 204 -7.71 -13.98 4.39
N ARG A 205 -7.05 -13.51 5.46
CA ARG A 205 -6.68 -14.35 6.61
C ARG A 205 -7.90 -14.99 7.30
N ALA A 206 -8.97 -14.21 7.50
CA ALA A 206 -10.22 -14.73 8.09
C ALA A 206 -10.86 -15.81 7.21
N THR A 207 -10.85 -15.60 5.89
CA THR A 207 -11.38 -16.54 4.90
C THR A 207 -10.58 -17.84 4.86
N LEU A 208 -9.25 -17.74 4.89
CA LEU A 208 -8.33 -18.87 4.95
C LEU A 208 -8.60 -19.74 6.19
N LYS A 209 -8.72 -19.11 7.36
CA LYS A 209 -9.02 -19.79 8.64
C LYS A 209 -10.38 -20.48 8.63
N ARG A 210 -11.43 -19.80 8.15
CA ARG A 210 -12.79 -20.35 8.10
C ARG A 210 -12.91 -21.55 7.15
N SER A 211 -12.28 -21.43 5.97
CA SER A 211 -12.39 -22.41 4.90
C SER A 211 -11.49 -23.63 5.12
N SER A 212 -10.47 -23.53 6.00
CA SER A 212 -9.56 -24.64 6.34
C SER A 212 -10.30 -25.90 6.83
N MET A 213 -11.19 -25.76 7.83
CA MET A 213 -11.94 -26.92 8.33
C MET A 213 -12.96 -27.42 7.30
N MET A 214 -13.55 -26.52 6.50
CA MET A 214 -14.48 -26.87 5.43
C MET A 214 -13.78 -27.69 4.33
N LEU A 215 -12.52 -27.41 4.03
CA LEU A 215 -11.74 -28.21 3.09
C LEU A 215 -11.59 -29.65 3.58
N PHE A 216 -11.27 -29.82 4.86
CA PHE A 216 -11.14 -31.16 5.45
C PHE A 216 -12.45 -31.95 5.38
N THR A 217 -13.55 -31.34 5.83
CA THR A 217 -14.85 -32.03 5.89
C THR A 217 -15.40 -32.32 4.49
N SER A 218 -15.29 -31.38 3.54
CA SER A 218 -15.71 -31.59 2.15
C SER A 218 -14.87 -32.66 1.45
N SER A 219 -13.54 -32.63 1.62
CA SER A 219 -12.63 -33.64 1.05
C SER A 219 -12.90 -35.03 1.62
N LYS A 220 -13.11 -35.13 2.94
CA LYS A 220 -13.46 -36.39 3.61
C LYS A 220 -14.81 -36.94 3.13
N THR A 221 -15.78 -36.06 2.89
CA THR A 221 -17.11 -36.44 2.40
C THR A 221 -17.02 -36.99 0.98
N TYR A 222 -16.29 -36.30 0.10
CA TYR A 222 -16.03 -36.76 -1.27
C TYR A 222 -15.31 -38.12 -1.30
N LEU A 223 -14.31 -38.33 -0.45
CA LEU A 223 -13.60 -39.63 -0.37
C LEU A 223 -14.48 -40.79 0.12
N ARG A 224 -15.57 -40.50 0.85
CA ARG A 224 -16.54 -41.51 1.28
C ARG A 224 -17.60 -41.80 0.24
N HIS A 225 -17.98 -40.76 -0.52
CA HIS A 225 -19.09 -40.78 -1.46
C HIS A 225 -18.69 -40.17 -2.81
N PRO A 226 -17.71 -40.76 -3.52
CA PRO A 226 -17.24 -40.24 -4.80
C PRO A 226 -18.33 -40.26 -5.89
N GLU A 227 -19.36 -41.07 -5.72
CA GLU A 227 -20.53 -41.19 -6.60
C GLU A 227 -21.45 -39.97 -6.55
N ILE A 228 -21.36 -39.11 -5.53
CA ILE A 228 -22.24 -37.96 -5.33
C ILE A 228 -21.63 -36.71 -5.99
N PRO A 229 -22.21 -36.17 -7.08
CA PRO A 229 -21.66 -35.01 -7.79
C PRO A 229 -21.55 -33.77 -6.90
N SER A 230 -22.55 -33.50 -6.06
CA SER A 230 -22.55 -32.34 -5.15
C SER A 230 -21.43 -32.39 -4.10
N ALA A 231 -20.98 -33.58 -3.70
CA ALA A 231 -19.84 -33.71 -2.78
C ALA A 231 -18.54 -33.27 -3.45
N ARG A 232 -18.37 -33.61 -4.73
CA ARG A 232 -17.25 -33.16 -5.57
C ARG A 232 -17.29 -31.65 -5.79
N GLU A 233 -18.43 -31.11 -6.21
CA GLU A 233 -18.61 -29.68 -6.46
C GLU A 233 -18.32 -28.83 -5.22
N ASN A 234 -18.81 -29.26 -4.05
CA ASN A 234 -18.55 -28.57 -2.79
C ASN A 234 -17.05 -28.56 -2.44
N ARG A 235 -16.36 -29.71 -2.58
CA ARG A 235 -14.90 -29.79 -2.36
C ARG A 235 -14.14 -28.88 -3.33
N ASP A 236 -14.47 -28.95 -4.62
CA ASP A 236 -13.81 -28.19 -5.67
C ASP A 236 -14.02 -26.67 -5.46
N PHE A 237 -15.22 -26.24 -5.03
CA PHE A 237 -15.52 -24.87 -4.66
C PHE A 237 -14.64 -24.37 -3.50
N ILE A 238 -14.59 -25.11 -2.39
CA ILE A 238 -13.79 -24.72 -1.22
C ILE A 238 -12.29 -24.70 -1.55
N HIS A 239 -11.80 -25.67 -2.31
CA HIS A 239 -10.41 -25.71 -2.75
C HIS A 239 -10.07 -24.48 -3.62
N ASN A 240 -10.91 -24.14 -4.59
CA ASN A 240 -10.70 -22.96 -5.45
C ASN A 240 -10.76 -21.65 -4.65
N GLN A 241 -11.68 -21.54 -3.69
CA GLN A 241 -11.77 -20.40 -2.78
C GLN A 241 -10.48 -20.22 -1.96
N LEU A 242 -9.94 -21.30 -1.42
CA LEU A 242 -8.68 -21.28 -0.67
C LEU A 242 -7.49 -20.89 -1.56
N ARG A 243 -7.37 -21.46 -2.77
CA ARG A 243 -6.33 -21.06 -3.73
C ARG A 243 -6.41 -19.59 -4.12
N HIS A 244 -7.62 -19.08 -4.37
CA HIS A 244 -7.82 -17.65 -4.65
C HIS A 244 -7.41 -16.78 -3.46
N THR A 245 -7.80 -17.19 -2.24
CA THR A 245 -7.44 -16.48 -1.00
C THR A 245 -5.92 -16.42 -0.80
N VAL A 246 -5.21 -17.53 -1.01
CA VAL A 246 -3.75 -17.58 -0.91
C VAL A 246 -3.08 -16.68 -1.96
N LYS A 247 -3.59 -16.65 -3.20
CA LYS A 247 -3.13 -15.71 -4.24
C LYS A 247 -3.35 -14.25 -3.84
N MET A 248 -4.50 -13.92 -3.24
CA MET A 248 -4.77 -12.56 -2.74
C MET A 248 -3.76 -12.15 -1.67
N ILE A 249 -3.47 -13.04 -0.70
CA ILE A 249 -2.43 -12.82 0.32
C ILE A 249 -1.08 -12.55 -0.35
N SER A 250 -0.71 -13.34 -1.37
CA SER A 250 0.53 -13.17 -2.12
C SER A 250 0.60 -11.80 -2.81
N SER A 251 -0.46 -11.39 -3.51
CA SER A 251 -0.53 -10.10 -4.21
C SER A 251 -0.38 -8.92 -3.24
N ILE A 252 -1.09 -8.95 -2.10
CA ILE A 252 -0.99 -7.89 -1.07
C ILE A 252 0.42 -7.84 -0.49
N THR A 253 0.99 -9.01 -0.17
CA THR A 253 2.34 -9.09 0.41
C THR A 253 3.41 -8.50 -0.51
N GLN A 254 3.31 -8.75 -1.82
CA GLN A 254 4.24 -8.22 -2.82
C GLN A 254 4.00 -6.75 -3.17
N GLY A 255 2.98 -6.11 -2.60
CA GLY A 255 2.60 -4.75 -2.95
C GLY A 255 2.09 -4.60 -4.39
N GLN A 256 1.80 -5.72 -5.06
CA GLN A 256 1.18 -5.82 -6.39
C GLN A 256 -0.34 -5.85 -6.31
N PHE A 257 -0.90 -5.82 -5.11
CA PHE A 257 -2.30 -5.54 -4.93
C PHE A 257 -2.51 -4.09 -5.37
N GLU A 258 -2.84 -3.94 -6.64
CA GLU A 258 -3.40 -2.71 -7.13
C GLU A 258 -4.57 -2.40 -6.19
N THR A 259 -4.42 -1.40 -5.34
CA THR A 259 -5.53 -0.49 -5.15
C THR A 259 -5.80 0.00 -6.55
N SER A 260 -6.69 -0.70 -7.25
CA SER A 260 -7.25 -0.27 -8.51
C SER A 260 -8.08 0.98 -8.20
N THR A 261 -7.43 2.06 -7.78
CA THR A 261 -8.02 3.38 -7.50
C THR A 261 -8.42 4.07 -8.81
N TYR A 262 -8.25 3.37 -9.94
CA TYR A 262 -8.73 3.77 -11.25
C TYR A 262 -9.46 2.66 -12.02
N ASN A 263 -9.68 1.47 -11.43
CA ASN A 263 -10.37 0.34 -12.08
C ASN A 263 -11.07 -0.63 -11.12
N SER A 264 -11.20 -0.29 -9.83
CA SER A 264 -12.10 -1.03 -8.95
C SER A 264 -13.48 -0.77 -9.49
N SER A 265 -14.11 -1.80 -10.06
CA SER A 265 -15.52 -1.81 -10.34
C SER A 265 -16.21 -1.20 -9.11
N LEU A 266 -16.83 -0.03 -9.24
CA LEU A 266 -17.51 0.70 -8.16
C LEU A 266 -18.81 -0.05 -7.79
N ASN A 267 -18.66 -1.32 -7.42
CA ASN A 267 -19.69 -2.32 -7.27
C ASN A 267 -20.27 -2.33 -5.86
N THR A 268 -19.63 -1.64 -4.91
CA THR A 268 -20.10 -1.52 -3.54
C THR A 268 -20.45 -0.08 -3.20
N ILE A 269 -21.43 0.07 -2.31
CA ILE A 269 -21.84 1.37 -1.76
C ILE A 269 -20.67 2.06 -1.05
N GLY A 270 -19.80 1.28 -0.38
CA GLY A 270 -18.61 1.79 0.30
C GLY A 270 -17.59 2.39 -0.66
N ASP A 271 -17.32 1.70 -1.77
CA ASP A 271 -16.40 2.18 -2.81
C ASP A 271 -16.94 3.44 -3.50
N LEU A 272 -18.24 3.47 -3.82
CA LEU A 272 -18.87 4.63 -4.41
C LEU A 272 -18.89 5.83 -3.46
N THR A 273 -19.12 5.60 -2.17
CA THR A 273 -19.06 6.64 -1.14
C THR A 273 -17.64 7.21 -1.00
N ARG A 274 -16.61 6.35 -1.04
CA ARG A 274 -15.22 6.76 -1.03
C ARG A 274 -14.87 7.58 -2.28
N ALA A 275 -15.22 7.09 -3.46
CA ALA A 275 -14.99 7.80 -4.72
C ALA A 275 -15.64 9.19 -4.75
N LEU A 276 -16.88 9.32 -4.23
CA LEU A 276 -17.56 10.60 -4.07
C LEU A 276 -16.83 11.55 -3.11
N ASN A 277 -16.27 11.05 -2.01
CA ASN A 277 -15.49 11.88 -1.07
C ASN A 277 -14.15 12.34 -1.68
N GLU A 278 -13.47 11.45 -2.40
CA GLU A 278 -12.24 11.80 -3.13
C GLU A 278 -12.52 12.86 -4.19
N PHE A 279 -13.62 12.70 -4.94
CA PHE A 279 -14.07 13.66 -5.93
C PHE A 279 -14.36 15.03 -5.31
N ASP A 280 -15.07 15.08 -4.17
CA ASP A 280 -15.34 16.32 -3.43
C ASP A 280 -14.05 17.05 -2.99
N ASN A 281 -12.99 16.31 -2.66
CA ASN A 281 -11.70 16.91 -2.32
C ASN A 281 -10.97 17.48 -3.54
N ILE A 282 -11.08 16.84 -4.70
CA ILE A 282 -10.45 17.31 -5.94
C ILE A 282 -11.12 18.61 -6.43
N ILE A 283 -12.45 18.70 -6.34
CA ILE A 283 -13.18 19.92 -6.76
C ILE A 283 -12.91 21.14 -5.86
N MET A 284 -12.45 20.94 -4.62
CA MET A 284 -12.03 22.02 -3.72
C MET A 284 -10.65 22.60 -4.06
N MET A 285 -10.30 22.62 -5.34
CA MET A 285 -9.06 23.25 -5.81
C MET A 285 -9.24 24.76 -5.96
N LYS A 286 -8.15 25.49 -5.69
CA LYS A 286 -8.11 26.94 -5.94
C LYS A 286 -8.22 27.21 -7.45
N PRO A 287 -9.02 28.20 -7.89
CA PRO A 287 -9.23 28.49 -9.31
C PRO A 287 -7.95 28.72 -10.11
N GLN A 288 -6.90 29.24 -9.48
CA GLN A 288 -5.60 29.50 -10.11
C GLN A 288 -4.84 28.23 -10.49
N LYS A 289 -5.21 27.06 -9.94
CA LYS A 289 -4.60 25.76 -10.25
C LYS A 289 -5.31 25.02 -11.40
N PHE A 290 -6.41 25.56 -11.91
CA PHE A 290 -7.17 24.91 -12.97
C PHE A 290 -6.40 24.96 -14.30
N ASN A 291 -6.13 23.78 -14.86
CA ASN A 291 -5.60 23.61 -16.22
C ASN A 291 -6.61 22.81 -17.04
N GLU A 292 -7.23 23.46 -18.02
CA GLU A 292 -8.28 22.85 -18.85
C GLU A 292 -7.81 21.55 -19.53
N GLN A 293 -6.56 21.46 -19.99
CA GLN A 293 -6.09 20.28 -20.73
C GLN A 293 -5.86 19.05 -19.85
N ILE A 294 -5.66 19.24 -18.55
CA ILE A 294 -5.29 18.17 -17.62
C ILE A 294 -6.43 17.87 -16.65
N ILE A 295 -6.99 18.92 -16.04
CA ILE A 295 -7.97 18.80 -14.95
C ILE A 295 -9.36 18.46 -15.48
N ARG A 296 -9.76 19.00 -16.64
CA ARG A 296 -11.09 18.73 -17.20
C ARG A 296 -11.28 17.25 -17.55
N PRO A 297 -10.38 16.60 -18.33
CA PRO A 297 -10.51 15.17 -18.61
C PRO A 297 -10.45 14.31 -17.34
N GLN A 298 -9.66 14.71 -16.34
CA GLN A 298 -9.58 13.99 -15.06
C GLN A 298 -10.88 14.05 -14.26
N LEU A 299 -11.50 15.23 -14.14
CA LEU A 299 -12.77 15.41 -13.44
C LEU A 299 -13.92 14.72 -14.18
N GLU A 300 -13.98 14.85 -15.51
CA GLU A 300 -15.00 14.21 -16.33
C GLU A 300 -14.88 12.68 -16.26
N GLY A 301 -13.67 12.14 -16.41
CA GLY A 301 -13.42 10.69 -16.30
C GLY A 301 -13.81 10.14 -14.92
N ARG A 302 -13.33 10.77 -13.83
CA ARG A 302 -13.67 10.36 -12.47
C ARG A 302 -15.18 10.43 -12.19
N LEU A 303 -15.88 11.42 -12.74
CA LEU A 303 -17.32 11.52 -12.56
C LEU A 303 -18.07 10.43 -13.33
N GLU A 304 -17.67 10.11 -14.56
CA GLU A 304 -18.31 9.04 -15.33
C GLU A 304 -18.08 7.66 -14.71
N ASP A 305 -16.94 7.43 -14.06
CA ASP A 305 -16.71 6.21 -13.26
C ASP A 305 -17.73 6.12 -12.12
N ILE A 306 -17.90 7.21 -11.36
CA ILE A 306 -18.89 7.31 -10.27
C ILE A 306 -20.32 7.07 -10.77
N ILE A 307 -20.69 7.67 -11.90
CA ILE A 307 -22.02 7.49 -12.50
C ILE A 307 -22.21 6.04 -12.94
N SER A 308 -21.20 5.42 -13.54
CA SER A 308 -21.24 4.01 -13.94
C SER A 308 -21.42 3.09 -12.74
N GLY A 309 -20.71 3.35 -11.64
CA GLY A 309 -20.90 2.63 -10.37
C GLY A 309 -22.30 2.81 -9.77
N ALA A 310 -22.82 4.04 -9.78
CA ALA A 310 -24.17 4.34 -9.31
C ALA A 310 -25.24 3.66 -10.17
N ALA A 311 -25.05 3.61 -11.49
CA ALA A 311 -25.94 2.93 -12.42
C ALA A 311 -25.97 1.42 -12.18
N LEU A 312 -24.81 0.78 -12.00
CA LEU A 312 -24.73 -0.66 -11.67
C LEU A 312 -25.47 -1.01 -10.37
N LEU A 313 -25.41 -0.14 -9.36
CA LEU A 313 -26.18 -0.32 -8.12
C LEU A 313 -27.69 -0.10 -8.33
N ALA A 314 -28.05 0.89 -9.15
CA ALA A 314 -29.44 1.18 -9.52
C ALA A 314 -30.08 0.06 -10.35
N ASP A 315 -29.30 -0.61 -11.20
CA ASP A 315 -29.72 -1.73 -12.04
C ASP A 315 -29.68 -3.09 -11.31
N SER A 316 -29.28 -3.12 -10.02
CA SER A 316 -29.36 -4.34 -9.23
C SER A 316 -30.82 -4.79 -9.07
N LEU A 317 -31.06 -6.11 -9.13
CA LEU A 317 -32.39 -6.75 -9.08
C LEU A 317 -33.21 -6.43 -7.82
N SER A 318 -32.57 -5.85 -6.80
CA SER A 318 -33.17 -5.42 -5.53
C SER A 318 -33.66 -3.97 -5.53
N THR A 319 -33.44 -3.19 -6.59
CA THR A 319 -33.81 -1.77 -6.64
C THR A 319 -35.21 -1.58 -7.22
N ARG A 320 -36.07 -0.85 -6.49
CA ARG A 320 -37.38 -0.44 -7.02
C ARG A 320 -37.22 0.58 -8.15
N GLU A 321 -38.08 0.49 -9.17
CA GLU A 321 -38.07 1.35 -10.35
C GLU A 321 -38.10 2.86 -10.02
N ASP A 322 -38.90 3.27 -9.01
CA ASP A 322 -38.98 4.66 -8.55
C ASP A 322 -37.68 5.19 -7.95
N ARG A 323 -36.81 4.31 -7.45
CA ARG A 323 -35.49 4.66 -6.90
C ARG A 323 -34.43 4.67 -7.98
N ARG A 324 -34.50 3.74 -8.94
CA ARG A 324 -33.63 3.73 -10.12
C ARG A 324 -33.74 5.06 -10.88
N ASP A 325 -34.96 5.54 -11.12
CA ASP A 325 -35.20 6.81 -11.80
C ASP A 325 -34.62 8.01 -11.03
N LYS A 326 -34.73 8.00 -9.69
CA LYS A 326 -34.12 9.03 -8.83
C LYS A 326 -32.60 9.00 -8.91
N ILE A 327 -31.97 7.83 -8.91
CA ILE A 327 -30.51 7.72 -9.03
C ILE A 327 -30.05 8.22 -10.41
N VAL A 328 -30.76 7.88 -11.49
CA VAL A 328 -30.45 8.39 -12.84
C VAL A 328 -30.62 9.92 -12.89
N GLN A 329 -31.67 10.46 -12.28
CA GLN A 329 -31.89 11.91 -12.21
C GLN A 329 -30.77 12.62 -11.44
N GLU A 330 -30.30 12.05 -10.33
CA GLU A 330 -29.16 12.62 -9.59
C GLU A 330 -27.85 12.48 -10.35
N CYS A 331 -27.61 11.37 -11.06
CA CYS A 331 -26.42 11.22 -11.93
C CYS A 331 -26.38 12.31 -13.01
N ASN A 332 -27.52 12.59 -13.65
CA ASN A 332 -27.63 13.66 -14.64
C ASN A 332 -27.45 15.05 -14.00
N SER A 333 -27.98 15.25 -12.80
CA SER A 333 -27.82 16.51 -12.05
C SER A 333 -26.36 16.77 -11.67
N VAL A 334 -25.62 15.74 -11.26
CA VAL A 334 -24.19 15.85 -10.95
C VAL A 334 -23.38 16.11 -12.22
N ARG A 335 -23.70 15.46 -13.35
CA ARG A 335 -23.07 15.73 -14.65
C ARG A 335 -23.25 17.17 -15.10
N GLN A 336 -24.46 17.70 -14.99
CA GLN A 336 -24.75 19.09 -15.32
C GLN A 336 -23.99 20.07 -14.40
N ALA A 337 -24.01 19.82 -13.08
CA ALA A 337 -23.29 20.66 -12.13
C ALA A 337 -21.78 20.71 -12.40
N LEU A 338 -21.17 19.59 -12.83
CA LEU A 338 -19.77 19.58 -13.23
C LEU A 338 -19.52 20.45 -14.47
N GLN A 339 -20.37 20.38 -15.50
CA GLN A 339 -20.21 21.20 -16.70
C GLN A 339 -20.35 22.69 -16.37
N GLU A 340 -21.31 23.07 -15.53
CA GLU A 340 -21.46 24.46 -15.06
C GLU A 340 -20.22 24.94 -14.27
N LEU A 341 -19.62 24.07 -13.46
CA LEU A 341 -18.40 24.37 -12.71
C LEU A 341 -17.18 24.53 -13.64
N LEU A 342 -17.03 23.64 -14.63
CA LEU A 342 -15.94 23.69 -15.62
C LEU A 342 -16.04 24.96 -16.48
N ASP A 343 -17.25 25.31 -16.93
CA ASP A 343 -17.50 26.55 -17.67
C ASP A 343 -17.11 27.79 -16.85
N GLU A 344 -17.38 27.77 -15.55
CA GLU A 344 -17.03 28.88 -14.66
C GLU A 344 -15.52 28.97 -14.42
N TYR A 345 -14.82 27.85 -14.28
CA TYR A 345 -13.35 27.82 -14.26
C TYR A 345 -12.73 28.35 -15.57
N ILE A 346 -13.32 28.02 -16.73
CA ILE A 346 -12.87 28.54 -18.03
C ILE A 346 -13.09 30.05 -18.10
N LYS A 347 -14.25 30.57 -17.66
CA LYS A 347 -14.50 32.02 -17.59
C LYS A 347 -13.53 32.73 -16.65
N TYR A 348 -13.21 32.11 -15.51
CA TYR A 348 -12.23 32.64 -14.55
C TYR A 348 -10.84 32.75 -15.17
N SER A 349 -10.37 31.71 -15.89
CA SER A 349 -9.08 31.74 -16.60
C SER A 349 -8.98 32.87 -17.64
N LYS A 350 -10.12 33.27 -18.22
CA LYS A 350 -10.25 34.37 -19.17
C LYS A 350 -10.49 35.73 -18.49
N LYS A 351 -10.37 35.83 -17.16
CA LYS A 351 -10.66 37.02 -16.32
C LYS A 351 -12.08 37.57 -16.49
N LYS A 352 -13.04 36.71 -16.79
CA LYS A 352 -14.47 37.06 -16.99
C LYS A 352 -15.36 36.63 -15.82
N SER A 353 -14.79 36.17 -14.72
CA SER A 353 -15.52 35.70 -13.53
C SER A 353 -14.76 36.03 -12.24
N SER A 354 -15.46 35.99 -11.12
CA SER A 354 -14.95 36.24 -9.77
C SER A 354 -14.74 34.94 -9.00
N ASP A 355 -13.93 34.99 -7.93
CA ASP A 355 -13.76 33.85 -7.01
C ASP A 355 -15.09 33.45 -6.34
N GLU A 356 -16.01 34.40 -6.13
CA GLU A 356 -17.33 34.17 -5.52
C GLU A 356 -18.21 33.27 -6.41
N ASN A 357 -18.24 33.52 -7.72
CA ASN A 357 -19.02 32.73 -8.67
C ASN A 357 -18.51 31.28 -8.78
N VAL A 358 -17.19 31.11 -8.78
CA VAL A 358 -16.59 29.77 -8.79
C VAL A 358 -16.91 29.03 -7.49
N ASN A 359 -16.84 29.72 -6.35
CA ASN A 359 -17.16 29.13 -5.04
C ASN A 359 -18.65 28.72 -4.94
N GLU A 360 -19.57 29.51 -5.53
CA GLU A 360 -20.99 29.14 -5.64
C GLU A 360 -21.17 27.84 -6.44
N LYS A 361 -20.47 27.70 -7.58
CA LYS A 361 -20.53 26.47 -8.39
C LYS A 361 -19.88 25.27 -7.71
N ILE A 362 -18.82 25.47 -6.91
CA ILE A 362 -18.25 24.40 -6.06
C ILE A 362 -19.29 23.94 -5.03
N GLN A 363 -19.98 24.87 -4.37
CA GLN A 363 -21.03 24.52 -3.38
C GLN A 363 -22.22 23.80 -4.03
N LEU A 364 -22.61 24.21 -5.24
CA LEU A 364 -23.63 23.51 -6.02
C LEU A 364 -23.19 22.07 -6.32
N MET A 365 -21.95 21.87 -6.78
CA MET A 365 -21.41 20.56 -7.06
C MET A 365 -21.40 19.67 -5.81
N GLN A 366 -20.93 20.18 -4.67
CA GLN A 366 -20.94 19.47 -3.39
C GLN A 366 -22.35 19.10 -2.90
N THR A 367 -23.34 19.95 -3.19
CA THR A 367 -24.73 19.65 -2.87
C THR A 367 -25.22 18.48 -3.70
N LYS A 368 -24.92 18.47 -5.00
CA LYS A 368 -25.32 17.39 -5.92
C LYS A 368 -24.61 16.07 -5.64
N THR A 369 -23.31 16.08 -5.36
CA THR A 369 -22.57 14.86 -4.96
C THR A 369 -23.11 14.28 -3.65
N ARG A 370 -23.49 15.14 -2.70
CA ARG A 370 -24.15 14.74 -1.45
C ARG A 370 -25.54 14.14 -1.68
N ASP A 371 -26.32 14.68 -2.59
CA ASP A 371 -27.67 14.18 -2.86
C ASP A 371 -27.62 12.82 -3.59
N LEU A 372 -26.71 12.65 -4.56
CA LEU A 372 -26.41 11.33 -5.14
C LEU A 372 -25.97 10.33 -4.06
N ARG A 373 -25.07 10.72 -3.15
CA ARG A 373 -24.63 9.89 -2.03
C ARG A 373 -25.80 9.43 -1.15
N LYS A 374 -26.73 10.33 -0.84
CA LYS A 374 -27.92 9.99 -0.04
C LYS A 374 -28.81 8.98 -0.77
N GLN A 375 -29.00 9.11 -2.08
CA GLN A 375 -29.85 8.17 -2.84
C GLN A 375 -29.22 6.78 -2.89
N VAL A 376 -27.91 6.70 -3.12
CA VAL A 376 -27.15 5.44 -3.09
C VAL A 376 -27.21 4.80 -1.69
N MET A 377 -26.98 5.56 -0.62
CA MET A 377 -27.01 5.04 0.75
C MET A 377 -28.41 4.57 1.19
N LYS A 378 -29.48 5.22 0.72
CA LYS A 378 -30.87 4.79 1.04
C LYS A 378 -31.21 3.42 0.43
N GLN A 379 -30.40 2.88 -0.48
CA GLN A 379 -30.56 1.51 -0.96
C GLN A 379 -30.22 0.45 0.10
N SER A 380 -29.33 0.73 1.07
CA SER A 380 -28.91 -0.27 2.07
C SER A 380 -29.82 -0.37 3.32
N SER A 381 -30.90 0.41 3.39
CA SER A 381 -31.82 0.43 4.55
C SER A 381 -33.14 -0.30 4.30
N ILE A 382 -33.19 -1.22 3.33
CA ILE A 382 -34.31 -2.15 3.13
C ILE A 382 -33.81 -3.57 3.33
#